data_AF-A0A955ZE33-F1
#
_entry.id   AF-A0A955ZE33-F1
#
_cell.length_a   1.000
_cell.length_b   1.000
_cell.length_c   1.000
_cell.angle_alpha   90.00
_cell.angle_beta   90.00
_cell.angle_gamma   90.00
#
_symmetry.space_group_name_H-M   'P 1'
#
loop_
_entity.id
_entity.type
_entity.pdbx_description
1 polymer ?
#
loop_
_entity_poly.entity_id
_entity_poly.type
_entity_poly.pdbx_seq_one_letter_code
_entity_poly.pdbx_strand_id
1 'polypeptide(L)'
;MRPSFIVRAADVSEEASAYPGSEELMSAGRAIGRAAGLERIGLHLERLAPGVRTSYPHAEEKEEELVYVLEGSVDAWIDGELHPMQAGDLAAFPAGTGICHSILNNSDGEALLLVGGERTKPDNRIYYPLNPERRDDMKPEQWWHDAPLRRRGPHDGLTDRRRAELGLEARKAESVLFLCVANSARSQLAEGIARQILPGRVASAGSAPSRLNPYAVEVMAEIGVDISAQHSKSVDTIDPASVDVVITLCAEEVCPVFPGRVQRLHWPEPDPAAEGLPREELLLRFRSARDAIRDRIERFAVRPA
;
A
#
# COMPACT_ATOMS: atom_id res chain seq x y z
N MET A 1 17.49 -30.31 39.24
CA MET A 1 17.58 -29.86 37.84
C MET A 1 16.25 -29.27 37.43
N ARG A 2 16.24 -28.15 36.70
CA ARG A 2 15.01 -27.58 36.13
C ARG A 2 14.53 -28.50 35.00
N PRO A 3 13.23 -28.86 34.91
CA PRO A 3 12.72 -29.69 33.81
C PRO A 3 13.01 -29.05 32.44
N SER A 4 13.34 -29.85 31.43
CA SER A 4 13.76 -29.37 30.10
C SER A 4 12.67 -28.58 29.36
N PHE A 5 11.40 -28.86 29.62
CA PHE A 5 10.25 -28.14 29.06
C PHE A 5 9.97 -26.79 29.74
N ILE A 6 10.73 -26.41 30.77
CA ILE A 6 10.65 -25.08 31.39
C ILE A 6 11.87 -24.25 30.96
N VAL A 7 11.72 -23.57 29.83
CA VAL A 7 12.78 -22.78 29.21
C VAL A 7 12.74 -21.32 29.69
N ARG A 8 13.91 -20.70 29.87
CA ARG A 8 14.03 -19.25 29.99
C ARG A 8 14.29 -18.67 28.61
N ALA A 9 13.44 -17.75 28.15
CA ALA A 9 13.59 -17.14 26.82
C ALA A 9 14.99 -16.57 26.59
N ALA A 10 15.58 -15.91 27.60
CA ALA A 10 16.93 -15.34 27.55
C ALA A 10 18.03 -16.37 27.20
N ASP A 11 17.81 -17.66 27.45
CA ASP A 11 18.76 -18.74 27.20
C ASP A 11 18.59 -19.36 25.79
N VAL A 12 17.56 -18.96 25.03
CA VAL A 12 17.32 -19.38 23.63
C VAL A 12 17.98 -18.38 22.68
N SER A 13 18.66 -18.84 21.62
CA SER A 13 19.26 -17.94 20.63
C SER A 13 18.22 -16.99 20.04
N GLU A 14 18.62 -15.73 19.87
CA GLU A 14 17.84 -14.70 19.20
C GLU A 14 18.47 -14.47 17.83
N GLU A 15 17.69 -14.72 16.78
CA GLU A 15 18.17 -14.73 15.40
C GLU A 15 17.25 -13.88 14.53
N ALA A 16 17.84 -13.03 13.69
CA ALA A 16 17.13 -12.31 12.64
C ALA A 16 17.54 -12.89 11.28
N SER A 17 16.65 -12.82 10.30
CA SER A 17 16.91 -13.32 8.96
C SER A 17 16.42 -12.32 7.91
N ALA A 18 16.97 -12.43 6.70
CA ALA A 18 16.50 -11.73 5.53
C ALA A 18 15.93 -12.72 4.53
N TYR A 19 14.98 -12.29 3.71
CA TYR A 19 14.52 -13.08 2.57
C TYR A 19 15.65 -13.23 1.52
N PRO A 20 15.71 -14.36 0.78
CA PRO A 20 16.60 -14.53 -0.36
C PRO A 20 16.63 -13.31 -1.29
N GLY A 21 17.84 -12.80 -1.55
CA GLY A 21 18.06 -11.63 -2.42
C GLY A 21 17.80 -10.27 -1.75
N SER A 22 17.48 -10.22 -0.45
CA SER A 22 17.28 -8.99 0.31
C SER A 22 18.35 -8.81 1.39
N GLU A 23 18.75 -7.56 1.62
CA GLU A 23 19.57 -7.16 2.77
C GLU A 23 18.71 -6.71 3.97
N GLU A 24 17.39 -6.64 3.82
CA GLU A 24 16.48 -6.23 4.88
C GLU A 24 16.32 -7.35 5.91
N LEU A 25 16.82 -7.12 7.12
CA LEU A 25 16.59 -8.01 8.25
C LEU A 25 15.17 -7.84 8.78
N MET A 26 14.48 -8.96 8.95
CA MET A 26 13.20 -9.05 9.64
C MET A 26 13.41 -9.07 11.16
N SER A 27 12.32 -9.23 11.92
CA SER A 27 12.34 -9.36 13.38
C SER A 27 13.35 -10.38 13.89
N ALA A 28 13.91 -10.09 15.08
CA ALA A 28 14.81 -11.01 15.76
C ALA A 28 13.99 -11.92 16.69
N GLY A 29 13.94 -13.22 16.38
CA GLY A 29 13.08 -14.18 17.04
C GLY A 29 13.84 -15.19 17.91
N ARG A 30 13.20 -15.59 19.01
CA ARG A 30 13.61 -16.73 19.85
C ARG A 30 12.59 -17.84 19.74
N ALA A 31 12.96 -18.99 19.18
CA ALA A 31 12.08 -20.14 19.00
C ALA A 31 11.79 -20.91 20.31
N ILE A 32 11.13 -20.25 21.27
CA ILE A 32 10.88 -20.76 22.61
C ILE A 32 10.02 -22.03 22.62
N GLY A 33 9.09 -22.17 21.67
CA GLY A 33 8.29 -23.39 21.52
C GLY A 33 9.16 -24.60 21.18
N ARG A 34 10.06 -24.44 20.20
CA ARG A 34 11.04 -25.48 19.82
C ARG A 34 11.97 -25.81 20.98
N ALA A 35 12.50 -24.80 21.66
CA ALA A 35 13.39 -24.98 22.80
C ALA A 35 12.70 -25.75 23.95
N ALA A 36 11.39 -25.56 24.13
CA ALA A 36 10.58 -26.27 25.13
C ALA A 36 10.11 -27.66 24.66
N GLY A 37 10.37 -28.06 23.42
CA GLY A 37 10.01 -29.37 22.87
C GLY A 37 8.63 -29.44 22.20
N LEU A 38 8.03 -28.32 21.81
CA LEU A 38 6.77 -28.32 21.06
C LEU A 38 6.97 -28.78 19.61
N GLU A 39 6.13 -29.72 19.18
CA GLU A 39 6.18 -30.29 17.82
C GLU A 39 5.08 -29.76 16.89
N ARG A 40 3.94 -29.33 17.46
CA ARG A 40 2.76 -28.92 16.68
C ARG A 40 2.51 -27.42 16.67
N ILE A 41 2.96 -26.72 17.71
CA ILE A 41 2.76 -25.29 17.89
C ILE A 41 4.11 -24.59 17.65
N GLY A 42 4.13 -23.67 16.69
CA GLY A 42 5.20 -22.69 16.55
C GLY A 42 4.99 -21.59 17.59
N LEU A 43 6.04 -21.26 18.35
CA LEU A 43 5.99 -20.16 19.30
C LEU A 43 7.34 -19.47 19.36
N HIS A 44 7.32 -18.18 19.06
CA HIS A 44 8.47 -17.29 19.04
C HIS A 44 8.23 -16.09 19.94
N LEU A 45 9.28 -15.66 20.63
CA LEU A 45 9.35 -14.31 21.17
C LEU A 45 10.14 -13.46 20.18
N GLU A 46 9.50 -12.46 19.60
CA GLU A 46 10.10 -11.62 18.58
C GLU A 46 10.28 -10.20 19.07
N ARG A 47 11.50 -9.70 18.88
CA ARG A 47 11.88 -8.33 19.18
C ARG A 47 11.84 -7.52 17.88
N LEU A 48 11.01 -6.48 17.86
CA LEU A 48 10.91 -5.55 16.75
C LEU A 48 11.55 -4.23 17.14
N ALA A 49 12.74 -3.95 16.61
CA ALA A 49 13.34 -2.64 16.70
C ALA A 49 12.56 -1.60 15.85
N PRO A 50 12.65 -0.30 16.17
CA PRO A 50 12.08 0.76 15.34
C PRO A 50 12.52 0.65 13.87
N GLY A 51 11.55 0.63 12.96
CA GLY A 51 11.75 0.47 11.51
C GLY A 51 11.81 -0.97 11.01
N VAL A 52 11.73 -1.97 11.89
CA VAL A 52 11.73 -3.39 11.51
C VAL A 52 10.31 -3.92 11.36
N ARG A 53 10.12 -4.90 10.49
CA ARG A 53 8.88 -5.66 10.32
C ARG A 53 9.11 -7.17 10.52
N THR A 54 8.06 -7.91 10.86
CA THR A 54 8.14 -9.37 11.12
C THR A 54 8.42 -10.18 9.86
N SER A 55 7.88 -9.75 8.73
CA SER A 55 7.91 -10.50 7.48
C SER A 55 7.56 -9.61 6.29
N TYR A 56 7.80 -10.12 5.08
CA TYR A 56 7.08 -9.60 3.92
C TYR A 56 5.59 -9.88 4.08
N PRO A 57 4.70 -8.97 3.66
CA PRO A 57 3.27 -9.22 3.71
C PRO A 57 2.88 -10.51 3.00
N HIS A 58 2.16 -11.37 3.70
CA HIS A 58 1.82 -12.71 3.19
C HIS A 58 0.54 -13.26 3.80
N ALA A 59 0.02 -14.33 3.19
CA ALA A 59 -1.09 -15.14 3.71
C ALA A 59 -0.78 -16.62 3.55
N GLU A 60 -1.21 -17.40 4.55
CA GLU A 60 -1.01 -18.84 4.64
C GLU A 60 -2.27 -19.65 4.25
N GLU A 61 -2.09 -20.71 3.45
CA GLU A 61 -3.20 -21.55 3.02
C GLU A 61 -3.70 -22.48 4.14
N LYS A 62 -2.77 -23.10 4.87
CA LYS A 62 -3.08 -24.20 5.79
C LYS A 62 -2.62 -23.97 7.22
N GLU A 63 -1.87 -22.91 7.49
CA GLU A 63 -1.35 -22.60 8.82
C GLU A 63 -2.09 -21.40 9.39
N GLU A 64 -2.57 -21.55 10.63
CA GLU A 64 -3.05 -20.41 11.41
C GLU A 64 -1.87 -19.71 12.09
N GLU A 65 -1.90 -18.39 12.09
CA GLU A 65 -0.90 -17.55 12.74
C GLU A 65 -1.56 -16.53 13.66
N LEU A 66 -0.83 -16.09 14.69
CA LEU A 66 -1.23 -15.03 15.58
C LEU A 66 -0.03 -14.23 16.06
N VAL A 67 -0.32 -12.99 16.44
CA VAL A 67 0.61 -12.09 17.10
C VAL A 67 -0.08 -11.49 18.31
N TYR A 68 0.58 -11.58 19.46
CA TYR A 68 0.18 -10.91 20.68
C TYR A 68 1.26 -9.91 21.10
N VAL A 69 0.89 -8.64 21.32
CA VAL A 69 1.84 -7.62 21.73
C VAL A 69 2.06 -7.73 23.24
N LEU A 70 3.28 -8.05 23.66
CA LEU A 70 3.67 -8.12 25.07
C LEU A 70 4.10 -6.76 25.59
N GLU A 71 4.89 -6.03 24.81
CA GLU A 71 5.45 -4.71 25.18
C GLU A 71 5.52 -3.80 23.94
N GLY A 72 5.40 -2.49 24.16
CA GLY A 72 5.50 -1.48 23.10
C GLY A 72 4.22 -1.31 22.28
N SER A 73 4.40 -0.71 21.10
CA SER A 73 3.34 -0.44 20.12
C SER A 73 3.84 -0.75 18.71
N VAL A 74 2.97 -1.29 17.88
CA VAL A 74 3.24 -1.66 16.49
C VAL A 74 2.01 -1.35 15.63
N ASP A 75 2.16 -1.40 14.31
CA ASP A 75 1.03 -1.43 13.40
C ASP A 75 0.92 -2.82 12.77
N ALA A 76 -0.25 -3.44 12.85
CA ALA A 76 -0.57 -4.58 12.00
C ALA A 76 -0.94 -4.04 10.61
N TRP A 77 -0.11 -4.33 9.63
CA TRP A 77 -0.48 -4.17 8.23
C TRP A 77 -1.40 -5.33 7.85
N ILE A 78 -2.63 -5.04 7.43
CA ILE A 78 -3.62 -6.04 7.01
C ILE A 78 -4.21 -5.58 5.69
N ASP A 79 -4.00 -6.37 4.63
CA ASP A 79 -4.54 -6.11 3.29
C ASP A 79 -4.34 -4.66 2.80
N GLY A 80 -3.20 -4.02 3.08
CA GLY A 80 -2.90 -2.67 2.62
C GLY A 80 -3.38 -1.53 3.54
N GLU A 81 -3.90 -1.84 4.72
CA GLU A 81 -4.29 -0.87 5.75
C GLU A 81 -3.45 -1.07 7.01
N LEU A 82 -3.20 0.01 7.77
CA LEU A 82 -2.52 -0.05 9.06
C LEU A 82 -3.54 -0.05 10.20
N HIS A 83 -3.35 -0.99 11.12
CA HIS A 83 -4.14 -1.13 12.33
C HIS A 83 -3.21 -1.01 13.54
N PRO A 84 -3.27 0.10 14.30
CA PRO A 84 -2.45 0.26 15.49
C PRO A 84 -2.73 -0.83 16.52
N MET A 85 -1.68 -1.38 17.11
CA MET A 85 -1.71 -2.35 18.19
C MET A 85 -0.78 -1.93 19.32
N GLN A 86 -1.15 -2.26 20.55
CA GLN A 86 -0.38 -1.99 21.76
C GLN A 86 -0.35 -3.23 22.66
N ALA A 87 0.50 -3.20 23.70
CA ALA A 87 0.57 -4.26 24.69
C ALA A 87 -0.82 -4.69 25.18
N GLY A 88 -1.13 -5.98 25.06
CA GLY A 88 -2.44 -6.55 25.37
C GLY A 88 -3.28 -6.94 24.16
N ASP A 89 -2.98 -6.38 22.97
CA ASP A 89 -3.71 -6.66 21.74
C ASP A 89 -3.26 -7.97 21.09
N LEU A 90 -4.22 -8.63 20.44
CA LEU A 90 -4.02 -9.86 19.66
C LEU A 90 -4.54 -9.66 18.23
N ALA A 91 -3.73 -10.05 17.26
CA ALA A 91 -4.16 -10.27 15.88
C ALA A 91 -4.04 -11.78 15.57
N ALA A 92 -5.01 -12.33 14.85
CA ALA A 92 -5.00 -13.72 14.41
C ALA A 92 -5.39 -13.80 12.93
N PHE A 93 -4.77 -14.75 12.23
CA PHE A 93 -4.85 -14.91 10.80
C PHE A 93 -5.24 -16.37 10.51
N PRO A 94 -6.55 -16.64 10.35
CA PRO A 94 -7.01 -17.98 10.05
C PRO A 94 -6.54 -18.45 8.67
N ALA A 95 -6.09 -19.70 8.60
CA ALA A 95 -5.63 -20.35 7.39
C ALA A 95 -6.67 -20.28 6.26
N GLY A 96 -6.22 -20.15 5.01
CA GLY A 96 -7.09 -20.30 3.84
C GLY A 96 -7.96 -19.07 3.55
N THR A 97 -7.90 -18.03 4.37
CA THR A 97 -8.69 -16.81 4.20
C THR A 97 -8.10 -15.80 3.20
N GLY A 98 -6.82 -15.96 2.89
CA GLY A 98 -6.05 -15.02 2.07
C GLY A 98 -5.73 -13.70 2.79
N ILE A 99 -6.06 -13.55 4.08
CA ILE A 99 -5.77 -12.33 4.86
C ILE A 99 -4.27 -12.09 4.86
N CYS A 100 -3.84 -11.09 4.11
CA CYS A 100 -2.44 -10.78 3.97
C CYS A 100 -2.00 -9.88 5.12
N HIS A 101 -0.89 -10.21 5.78
CA HIS A 101 -0.48 -9.51 6.98
C HIS A 101 1.03 -9.40 7.15
N SER A 102 1.45 -8.41 7.94
CA SER A 102 2.80 -8.23 8.50
C SER A 102 2.70 -7.27 9.68
N ILE A 103 3.62 -7.34 10.65
CA ILE A 103 3.67 -6.42 11.78
C ILE A 103 4.83 -5.45 11.61
N LEU A 104 4.55 -4.17 11.68
CA LEU A 104 5.47 -3.07 11.39
C LEU A 104 5.71 -2.29 12.68
N ASN A 105 6.97 -1.97 12.99
CA ASN A 105 7.27 -1.04 14.08
C ASN A 105 7.60 0.35 13.53
N ASN A 106 6.58 1.21 13.43
CA ASN A 106 6.73 2.63 13.12
C ASN A 106 6.93 3.52 14.36
N SER A 107 6.98 2.92 15.56
CA SER A 107 7.22 3.67 16.79
C SER A 107 8.72 3.96 16.97
N ASP A 108 9.05 4.89 17.87
CA ASP A 108 10.43 5.17 18.27
C ASP A 108 11.00 4.15 19.27
N GLY A 109 10.15 3.27 19.81
CA GLY A 109 10.49 2.28 20.82
C GLY A 109 10.57 0.87 20.28
N GLU A 110 11.27 -0.01 20.99
CA GLU A 110 11.23 -1.44 20.70
C GLU A 110 9.89 -2.04 21.13
N ALA A 111 9.41 -3.03 20.36
CA ALA A 111 8.26 -3.84 20.71
C ALA A 111 8.66 -5.30 20.93
N LEU A 112 7.98 -5.97 21.86
CA LEU A 112 8.13 -7.40 22.11
C LEU A 112 6.81 -8.10 21.76
N LEU A 113 6.89 -9.09 20.89
CA LEU A 113 5.76 -9.85 20.39
C LEU A 113 5.88 -11.31 20.81
N LEU A 114 4.74 -11.92 21.16
CA LEU A 114 4.58 -13.36 21.13
C LEU A 114 3.94 -13.73 19.78
N VAL A 115 4.75 -14.32 18.91
CA VAL A 115 4.30 -14.78 17.58
C VAL A 115 4.10 -16.28 17.67
N GLY A 116 2.94 -16.76 17.25
CA GLY A 116 2.60 -18.17 17.36
C GLY A 116 1.72 -18.64 16.24
N GLY A 117 1.58 -19.95 16.13
CA GLY A 117 0.78 -20.57 15.09
C GLY A 117 0.99 -22.07 15.02
N GLU A 118 0.54 -22.65 13.93
CA GLU A 118 0.91 -24.01 13.58
C GLU A 118 2.38 -24.07 13.15
N ARG A 119 3.02 -25.23 13.33
CA ARG A 119 4.35 -25.45 12.77
C ARG A 119 4.24 -25.70 11.26
N THR A 120 5.26 -25.28 10.51
CA THR A 120 5.39 -25.49 9.06
C THR A 120 4.91 -26.88 8.61
N LYS A 121 3.85 -26.90 7.82
CA LYS A 121 3.29 -28.09 7.18
C LYS A 121 3.95 -28.24 5.80
N PRO A 122 4.42 -29.44 5.42
CA PRO A 122 5.10 -29.65 4.14
C PRO A 122 4.26 -29.28 2.91
N ASP A 123 2.94 -29.31 3.04
CA ASP A 123 1.97 -29.06 1.99
C ASP A 123 1.28 -27.69 2.11
N ASN A 124 1.77 -26.81 2.98
CA ASN A 124 1.30 -25.44 3.08
C ASN A 124 1.83 -24.59 1.92
N ARG A 125 1.02 -23.59 1.53
CA ARG A 125 1.28 -22.69 0.41
C ARG A 125 1.10 -21.26 0.87
N ILE A 126 1.99 -20.39 0.41
CA ILE A 126 2.06 -18.99 0.83
C ILE A 126 1.79 -18.08 -0.37
N TYR A 127 1.05 -16.99 -0.13
CA TYR A 127 0.87 -15.91 -1.10
C TYR A 127 1.52 -14.62 -0.60
N TYR A 128 2.39 -14.00 -1.42
CA TYR A 128 3.04 -12.72 -1.12
C TYR A 128 2.48 -11.61 -2.01
N PRO A 129 1.50 -10.81 -1.55
CA PRO A 129 0.85 -9.77 -2.35
C PRO A 129 1.75 -8.64 -2.86
N LEU A 130 2.78 -8.28 -2.09
CA LEU A 130 3.69 -7.16 -2.39
C LEU A 130 5.08 -7.61 -2.82
N ASN A 131 5.32 -8.92 -2.84
CA ASN A 131 6.59 -9.53 -3.21
C ASN A 131 6.36 -10.73 -4.16
N PRO A 132 5.72 -10.55 -5.32
CA PRO A 132 5.46 -11.64 -6.26
C PRO A 132 6.72 -12.31 -6.81
N GLU A 133 7.86 -11.62 -6.81
CA GLU A 133 9.19 -12.13 -7.16
C GLU A 133 9.64 -13.29 -6.27
N ARG A 134 9.04 -13.47 -5.09
CA ARG A 134 9.24 -14.65 -4.23
C ARG A 134 8.98 -15.98 -4.95
N ARG A 135 8.25 -15.97 -6.08
CA ARG A 135 8.07 -17.14 -6.95
C ARG A 135 9.38 -17.66 -7.54
N ASP A 136 10.38 -16.80 -7.70
CA ASP A 136 11.64 -17.14 -8.37
C ASP A 136 12.57 -17.94 -7.44
N ASP A 137 12.41 -17.80 -6.13
CA ASP A 137 13.23 -18.50 -5.13
C ASP A 137 12.45 -19.52 -4.28
N MET A 138 11.11 -19.55 -4.36
CA MET A 138 10.28 -20.58 -3.76
C MET A 138 10.10 -21.78 -4.70
N LYS A 139 9.84 -22.96 -4.12
CA LYS A 139 9.40 -24.10 -4.94
C LYS A 139 7.99 -23.82 -5.48
N PRO A 140 7.67 -24.22 -6.72
CA PRO A 140 6.35 -24.01 -7.30
C PRO A 140 5.21 -24.52 -6.42
N GLU A 141 5.39 -25.66 -5.74
CA GLU A 141 4.37 -26.28 -4.91
C GLU A 141 4.10 -25.52 -3.60
N GLN A 142 4.99 -24.59 -3.21
CA GLN A 142 4.84 -23.75 -2.02
C GLN A 142 4.14 -22.42 -2.32
N TRP A 143 3.92 -22.10 -3.60
CA TRP A 143 3.22 -20.88 -3.98
C TRP A 143 1.70 -21.10 -3.99
N TRP A 144 0.97 -20.24 -3.28
CA TRP A 144 -0.49 -20.29 -3.30
C TRP A 144 -1.04 -19.53 -4.51
N HIS A 145 -1.28 -20.26 -5.61
CA HIS A 145 -1.69 -19.70 -6.90
C HIS A 145 -3.10 -19.12 -6.92
N ASP A 146 -3.99 -19.68 -6.12
CA ASP A 146 -5.43 -19.43 -6.09
C ASP A 146 -5.89 -18.84 -4.74
N ALA A 147 -5.01 -18.10 -4.07
CA ALA A 147 -5.35 -17.38 -2.84
C ALA A 147 -6.59 -16.48 -3.05
N PRO A 148 -7.55 -16.45 -2.10
CA PRO A 148 -8.73 -15.61 -2.20
C PRO A 148 -8.39 -14.14 -2.48
N LEU A 149 -9.05 -13.54 -3.46
CA LEU A 149 -8.87 -12.12 -3.77
C LEU A 149 -9.45 -11.26 -2.63
N ARG A 150 -8.65 -10.28 -2.19
CA ARG A 150 -9.03 -9.34 -1.12
C ARG A 150 -8.85 -7.91 -1.61
N ARG A 151 -9.72 -7.01 -1.14
CA ARG A 151 -9.57 -5.58 -1.38
C ARG A 151 -8.27 -5.13 -0.71
N ARG A 152 -7.42 -4.42 -1.45
CA ARG A 152 -6.15 -3.90 -0.93
C ARG A 152 -6.21 -2.40 -0.71
N GLY A 153 -5.83 -1.97 0.48
CA GLY A 153 -5.54 -0.57 0.81
C GLY A 153 -4.24 -0.07 0.16
N PRO A 154 -3.92 1.23 0.30
CA PRO A 154 -2.82 1.86 -0.42
C PRO A 154 -1.44 1.61 0.21
N HIS A 155 -1.36 1.05 1.42
CA HIS A 155 -0.09 0.92 2.14
C HIS A 155 0.81 -0.19 1.55
N ASP A 156 2.10 0.12 1.35
CA ASP A 156 3.09 -0.71 0.65
C ASP A 156 3.84 -1.72 1.55
N GLY A 157 3.40 -1.85 2.80
CA GLY A 157 3.91 -2.82 3.76
C GLY A 157 5.34 -2.54 4.24
N LEU A 158 5.90 -1.37 3.92
CA LEU A 158 7.18 -0.89 4.44
C LEU A 158 6.96 -0.05 5.70
N THR A 159 7.89 -0.11 6.65
CA THR A 159 7.90 0.86 7.75
C THR A 159 8.31 2.25 7.24
N ASP A 160 7.93 3.31 7.94
CA ASP A 160 8.31 4.68 7.57
C ASP A 160 9.83 4.85 7.50
N ARG A 161 10.54 4.27 8.46
CA ARG A 161 12.02 4.28 8.47
C ARG A 161 12.58 3.53 7.27
N ARG A 162 12.01 2.37 6.92
CA ARG A 162 12.47 1.60 5.75
C ARG A 162 12.20 2.35 4.45
N ARG A 163 11.06 3.03 4.34
CA ARG A 163 10.77 3.92 3.23
C ARG A 163 11.82 5.03 3.14
N ALA A 164 12.17 5.66 4.26
CA ALA A 164 13.20 6.70 4.30
C ALA A 164 14.58 6.17 3.86
N GLU A 165 14.99 5.00 4.33
CA GLU A 165 16.25 4.35 3.93
C GLU A 165 16.31 4.06 2.43
N LEU A 166 15.19 3.63 1.85
CA LEU A 166 15.05 3.39 0.41
C LEU A 166 14.82 4.68 -0.39
N GLY A 167 14.73 5.84 0.28
CA GLY A 167 14.41 7.12 -0.34
C GLY A 167 12.99 7.21 -0.90
N LEU A 168 12.09 6.31 -0.49
CA LEU A 168 10.69 6.21 -0.88
C LEU A 168 9.78 7.06 0.02
N GLU A 169 10.28 8.17 0.55
CA GLU A 169 9.47 9.03 1.40
C GLU A 169 8.24 9.54 0.63
N ALA A 170 7.10 9.51 1.32
CA ALA A 170 5.89 10.12 0.81
C ALA A 170 6.20 11.57 0.45
N ARG A 171 5.71 12.02 -0.71
CA ARG A 171 5.84 13.44 -1.06
C ARG A 171 5.33 14.28 0.11
N LYS A 172 6.11 15.29 0.48
CA LYS A 172 5.69 16.34 1.39
C LYS A 172 4.32 16.85 0.92
N ALA A 173 3.46 17.30 1.84
CA ALA A 173 2.14 17.85 1.50
C ALA A 173 2.29 19.01 0.51
N GLU A 174 2.19 18.69 -0.78
CA GLU A 174 2.30 19.59 -1.92
C GLU A 174 0.90 19.84 -2.46
N SER A 175 0.64 21.06 -2.86
CA SER A 175 -0.60 21.42 -3.53
C SER A 175 -0.49 21.06 -5.01
N VAL A 176 -1.27 20.08 -5.46
CA VAL A 176 -1.24 19.52 -6.81
C VAL A 176 -2.44 19.97 -7.62
N LEU A 177 -2.19 20.50 -8.82
CA LEU A 177 -3.19 20.89 -9.80
C LEU A 177 -3.14 20.00 -11.05
N PHE A 178 -4.22 19.29 -11.33
CA PHE A 178 -4.39 18.52 -12.57
C PHE A 178 -5.08 19.36 -13.65
N LEU A 179 -4.43 19.52 -14.80
CA LEU A 179 -4.96 20.31 -15.92
C LEU A 179 -5.33 19.44 -17.12
N CYS A 180 -6.50 19.71 -17.67
CA CYS A 180 -6.95 19.16 -18.94
C CYS A 180 -7.88 20.19 -19.61
N VAL A 181 -8.03 20.18 -20.94
CA VAL A 181 -8.76 21.25 -21.66
C VAL A 181 -10.15 21.52 -21.08
N ALA A 182 -10.99 20.48 -21.02
CA ALA A 182 -12.40 20.65 -20.65
C ALA A 182 -12.72 20.52 -19.16
N ASN A 183 -11.74 20.13 -18.33
CA ASN A 183 -11.96 19.74 -16.92
C ASN A 183 -13.23 18.89 -16.71
N SER A 184 -13.42 17.90 -17.57
CA SER A 184 -14.66 17.11 -17.69
C SER A 184 -14.46 15.63 -17.35
N ALA A 185 -13.35 15.04 -17.80
CA ALA A 185 -13.04 13.62 -17.63
C ALA A 185 -11.68 13.41 -16.95
N ARG A 186 -10.57 13.45 -17.69
CA ARG A 186 -9.21 13.10 -17.22
C ARG A 186 -8.81 13.79 -15.91
N SER A 187 -8.92 15.12 -15.83
CA SER A 187 -8.51 15.83 -14.61
C SER A 187 -9.48 15.66 -13.43
N GLN A 188 -10.75 15.31 -13.67
CA GLN A 188 -11.73 14.98 -12.63
C GLN A 188 -11.47 13.57 -12.07
N LEU A 189 -11.17 12.59 -12.93
CA LEU A 189 -10.69 11.27 -12.52
C LEU A 189 -9.43 11.42 -11.64
N ALA A 190 -8.47 12.22 -12.10
CA ALA A 190 -7.24 12.47 -11.37
C ALA A 190 -7.47 13.16 -10.02
N GLU A 191 -8.31 14.20 -9.94
CA GLU A 191 -8.66 14.87 -8.68
C GLU A 191 -9.30 13.90 -7.68
N GLY A 192 -10.24 13.07 -8.13
CA GLY A 192 -10.89 12.06 -7.28
C GLY A 192 -9.90 11.03 -6.71
N ILE A 193 -9.06 10.46 -7.57
CA ILE A 193 -8.05 9.46 -7.16
C ILE A 193 -6.99 10.09 -6.25
N ALA A 194 -6.41 11.23 -6.66
CA ALA A 194 -5.32 11.85 -5.94
C ALA A 194 -5.74 12.36 -4.54
N ARG A 195 -7.00 12.74 -4.33
CA ARG A 195 -7.49 13.06 -2.97
C ARG A 195 -7.45 11.90 -1.99
N GLN A 196 -7.47 10.67 -2.48
CA GLN A 196 -7.36 9.48 -1.64
C GLN A 196 -5.91 9.11 -1.32
N ILE A 197 -4.95 9.60 -2.12
CA ILE A 197 -3.56 9.12 -2.12
C ILE A 197 -2.59 10.20 -1.61
N LEU A 198 -2.78 11.45 -2.02
CA LEU A 198 -1.84 12.53 -1.76
C LEU A 198 -2.20 13.29 -0.46
N PRO A 199 -1.24 13.58 0.42
CA PRO A 199 -1.50 14.24 1.70
C PRO A 199 -1.73 15.76 1.59
N GLY A 200 -1.44 16.37 0.44
CA GLY A 200 -1.58 17.81 0.20
C GLY A 200 -2.92 18.22 -0.42
N ARG A 201 -3.04 19.51 -0.79
CA ARG A 201 -4.26 20.01 -1.45
C ARG A 201 -4.31 19.51 -2.89
N VAL A 202 -5.44 18.98 -3.32
CA VAL A 202 -5.64 18.50 -4.69
C VAL A 202 -6.78 19.26 -5.36
N ALA A 203 -6.50 19.78 -6.55
CA ALA A 203 -7.49 20.43 -7.41
C ALA A 203 -7.29 20.02 -8.88
N SER A 204 -8.33 20.20 -9.67
CA SER A 204 -8.30 20.14 -11.13
C SER A 204 -8.87 21.40 -11.75
N ALA A 205 -8.46 21.72 -12.98
CA ALA A 205 -9.03 22.80 -13.76
C ALA A 205 -8.80 22.57 -15.25
N GLY A 206 -9.33 23.48 -16.09
CA GLY A 206 -9.13 23.44 -17.52
C GLY A 206 -9.15 24.81 -18.18
N SER A 207 -8.53 24.90 -19.35
CA SER A 207 -8.47 26.10 -20.18
C SER A 207 -9.82 26.44 -20.83
N ALA A 208 -10.65 25.44 -21.13
CA ALA A 208 -11.97 25.60 -21.72
C ALA A 208 -13.00 24.68 -21.01
N PRO A 209 -13.33 24.97 -19.73
CA PRO A 209 -14.13 24.08 -18.89
C PRO A 209 -15.53 23.84 -19.48
N SER A 210 -16.04 22.62 -19.30
CA SER A 210 -17.38 22.23 -19.74
C SER A 210 -18.24 21.73 -18.57
N ARG A 211 -18.66 20.47 -18.58
CA ARG A 211 -19.43 19.82 -17.51
C ARG A 211 -18.72 18.55 -17.09
N LEU A 212 -18.85 18.19 -15.81
CA LEU A 212 -18.38 16.89 -15.32
C LEU A 212 -19.02 15.77 -16.14
N ASN A 213 -18.19 14.87 -16.67
CA ASN A 213 -18.67 13.79 -17.51
C ASN A 213 -19.35 12.71 -16.66
N PRO A 214 -20.60 12.30 -16.97
CA PRO A 214 -21.31 11.30 -16.18
C PRO A 214 -20.61 9.92 -16.18
N TYR A 215 -19.91 9.56 -17.25
CA TYR A 215 -19.15 8.31 -17.30
C TYR A 215 -17.92 8.34 -16.37
N ALA A 216 -17.35 9.51 -16.11
CA ALA A 216 -16.29 9.65 -15.10
C ALA A 216 -16.83 9.35 -13.71
N VAL A 217 -18.03 9.87 -13.38
CA VAL A 217 -18.71 9.58 -12.10
C VAL A 217 -18.98 8.08 -11.96
N GLU A 218 -19.50 7.46 -13.01
CA GLU A 218 -19.84 6.03 -13.02
C GLU A 218 -18.62 5.14 -12.75
N VAL A 219 -17.51 5.31 -13.51
CA VAL A 219 -16.33 4.45 -13.33
C VAL A 219 -15.57 4.70 -12.03
N MET A 220 -15.73 5.89 -11.42
CA MET A 220 -15.14 6.18 -10.11
C MET A 220 -15.95 5.53 -8.98
N ALA A 221 -17.27 5.50 -9.10
CA ALA A 221 -18.13 4.81 -8.15
C ALA A 221 -17.83 3.30 -8.09
N GLU A 222 -17.42 2.67 -9.20
CA GLU A 222 -16.99 1.26 -9.25
C GLU A 222 -15.83 0.95 -8.29
N ILE A 223 -14.93 1.91 -8.05
CA ILE A 223 -13.79 1.77 -7.13
C ILE A 223 -14.05 2.40 -5.75
N GLY A 224 -15.30 2.80 -5.49
CA GLY A 224 -15.70 3.42 -4.22
C GLY A 224 -15.29 4.88 -4.05
N VAL A 225 -14.98 5.59 -5.14
CA VAL A 225 -14.64 7.03 -5.10
C VAL A 225 -15.80 7.85 -5.66
N ASP A 226 -16.43 8.66 -4.82
CA ASP A 226 -17.50 9.57 -5.26
C ASP A 226 -16.92 10.91 -5.74
N ILE A 227 -17.12 11.21 -7.03
CA ILE A 227 -16.74 12.49 -7.63
C ILE A 227 -17.95 13.34 -8.04
N SER A 228 -19.18 12.93 -7.69
CA SER A 228 -20.42 13.59 -8.14
C SER A 228 -20.55 15.05 -7.67
N ALA A 229 -19.92 15.41 -6.56
CA ALA A 229 -19.88 16.77 -6.03
C ALA A 229 -18.75 17.64 -6.64
N GLN A 230 -17.89 17.06 -7.48
CA GLN A 230 -16.88 17.83 -8.22
C GLN A 230 -17.55 18.64 -9.34
N HIS A 231 -16.90 19.70 -9.80
CA HIS A 231 -17.41 20.54 -10.89
C HIS A 231 -16.28 20.98 -11.81
N SER A 232 -16.63 21.23 -13.06
CA SER A 232 -15.73 21.78 -14.06
C SER A 232 -15.49 23.27 -13.80
N LYS A 233 -14.22 23.70 -13.77
CA LYS A 233 -13.83 25.09 -13.48
C LYS A 233 -12.65 25.55 -14.33
N SER A 234 -12.62 26.87 -14.59
CA SER A 234 -11.52 27.48 -15.34
C SER A 234 -10.25 27.50 -14.51
N VAL A 235 -9.11 27.26 -15.16
CA VAL A 235 -7.78 27.42 -14.56
C VAL A 235 -7.54 28.84 -14.04
N ASP A 236 -8.21 29.85 -14.61
CA ASP A 236 -8.12 31.25 -14.16
C ASP A 236 -8.70 31.47 -12.74
N THR A 237 -9.49 30.51 -12.25
CA THR A 237 -10.05 30.55 -10.87
C THR A 237 -9.08 30.00 -9.82
N ILE A 238 -7.96 29.42 -10.25
CA ILE A 238 -6.96 28.85 -9.35
C ILE A 238 -5.95 29.92 -8.97
N ASP A 239 -5.76 30.13 -7.66
CA ASP A 239 -4.69 30.98 -7.16
C ASP A 239 -3.32 30.36 -7.49
N PRO A 240 -2.50 30.97 -8.35
CA PRO A 240 -1.24 30.39 -8.77
C PRO A 240 -0.22 30.24 -7.62
N ALA A 241 -0.33 31.07 -6.57
CA ALA A 241 0.54 30.98 -5.39
C ALA A 241 0.20 29.78 -4.49
N SER A 242 -0.95 29.13 -4.72
CA SER A 242 -1.41 27.98 -3.94
C SER A 242 -1.05 26.63 -4.54
N VAL A 243 -0.22 26.60 -5.59
CA VAL A 243 0.09 25.38 -6.36
C VAL A 243 1.59 25.13 -6.37
N ASP A 244 1.99 23.95 -5.88
CA ASP A 244 3.38 23.49 -5.88
C ASP A 244 3.71 22.66 -7.14
N VAL A 245 2.74 21.87 -7.61
CA VAL A 245 2.90 20.97 -8.76
C VAL A 245 1.73 21.10 -9.73
N VAL A 246 2.02 21.27 -11.01
CA VAL A 246 1.05 21.25 -12.10
C VAL A 246 1.27 20.01 -12.96
N ILE A 247 0.21 19.24 -13.17
CA ILE A 247 0.22 18.01 -13.95
C ILE A 247 -0.75 18.15 -15.12
N THR A 248 -0.23 18.26 -16.33
CA THR A 248 -1.05 18.35 -17.56
C THR A 248 -1.36 16.96 -18.10
N LEU A 249 -2.64 16.68 -18.37
CA LEU A 249 -3.14 15.38 -18.82
C LEU A 249 -3.52 15.33 -20.32
N CYS A 250 -3.53 16.47 -21.01
CA CYS A 250 -3.76 16.55 -22.45
C CYS A 250 -2.49 17.00 -23.15
N ALA A 251 -2.25 16.47 -24.36
CA ALA A 251 -1.15 16.94 -25.20
C ALA A 251 -1.40 18.37 -25.73
N GLU A 252 -2.67 18.73 -25.86
CA GLU A 252 -3.16 19.99 -26.42
C GLU A 252 -3.26 21.12 -25.38
N GLU A 253 -3.13 20.80 -24.09
CA GLU A 253 -3.29 21.79 -23.03
C GLU A 253 -2.07 22.70 -22.95
N VAL A 254 -2.29 24.01 -23.15
CA VAL A 254 -1.27 25.03 -22.95
C VAL A 254 -1.29 25.44 -21.48
N CYS A 255 -0.21 25.13 -20.77
CA CYS A 255 -0.08 25.45 -19.35
C CYS A 255 -0.05 26.99 -19.17
N PRO A 256 -0.98 27.58 -18.39
CA PRO A 256 -0.91 29.00 -18.08
C PRO A 256 0.35 29.33 -17.28
N VAL A 257 0.74 30.59 -17.28
CA VAL A 257 1.97 31.03 -16.59
C VAL A 257 1.71 31.06 -15.08
N PHE A 258 2.19 30.03 -14.39
CA PHE A 258 2.29 30.02 -12.92
C PHE A 258 3.58 30.73 -12.47
N PRO A 259 3.51 31.85 -11.72
CA PRO A 259 4.68 32.52 -11.15
C PRO A 259 5.31 31.69 -10.03
N GLY A 260 6.65 31.69 -9.94
CA GLY A 260 7.40 30.96 -8.91
C GLY A 260 7.99 29.61 -9.36
N ARG A 261 8.55 28.86 -8.40
CA ARG A 261 9.14 27.52 -8.64
C ARG A 261 8.06 26.44 -8.56
N VAL A 262 7.19 26.39 -9.57
CA VAL A 262 6.18 25.32 -9.72
C VAL A 262 6.77 24.15 -10.51
N GLN A 263 6.69 22.93 -9.97
CA GLN A 263 7.07 21.72 -10.70
C GLN A 263 6.01 21.43 -11.77
N ARG A 264 6.44 21.18 -13.01
CA ARG A 264 5.54 20.86 -14.13
C ARG A 264 5.79 19.43 -14.60
N LEU A 265 4.74 18.63 -14.63
CA LEU A 265 4.75 17.26 -15.15
C LEU A 265 3.76 17.13 -16.30
N HIS A 266 4.10 16.30 -17.28
CA HIS A 266 3.27 16.03 -18.44
C HIS A 266 2.94 14.55 -18.53
N TRP A 267 1.68 14.20 -18.29
CA TRP A 267 1.17 12.83 -18.28
C TRP A 267 0.06 12.70 -19.32
N PRO A 268 0.40 12.71 -20.62
CA PRO A 268 -0.62 12.69 -21.66
C PRO A 268 -1.46 11.42 -21.53
N GLU A 269 -2.77 11.60 -21.50
CA GLU A 269 -3.75 10.53 -21.46
C GLU A 269 -4.74 10.75 -22.61
N PRO A 270 -4.99 9.75 -23.47
CA PRO A 270 -6.00 9.84 -24.52
C PRO A 270 -7.35 10.28 -23.96
N ASP A 271 -8.10 11.11 -24.69
CA ASP A 271 -9.42 11.53 -24.24
C ASP A 271 -10.39 10.32 -24.25
N PRO A 272 -10.94 9.90 -23.09
CA PRO A 272 -11.90 8.81 -23.07
C PRO A 272 -13.27 9.21 -23.63
N ALA A 273 -13.58 10.52 -23.75
CA ALA A 273 -14.89 11.05 -24.12
C ALA A 273 -15.10 11.19 -25.64
N ALA A 274 -14.64 10.21 -26.43
CA ALA A 274 -14.78 10.26 -27.88
C ALA A 274 -16.25 10.19 -28.34
N GLU A 275 -16.67 11.09 -29.22
CA GLU A 275 -18.03 11.13 -29.73
C GLU A 275 -18.37 9.93 -30.62
N GLY A 276 -19.65 9.52 -30.62
CA GLY A 276 -20.18 8.52 -31.55
C GLY A 276 -19.90 7.05 -31.18
N LEU A 277 -19.25 6.78 -30.05
CA LEU A 277 -19.00 5.41 -29.59
C LEU A 277 -20.18 4.82 -28.79
N PRO A 278 -20.38 3.49 -28.85
CA PRO A 278 -21.31 2.80 -27.97
C PRO A 278 -20.94 2.98 -26.49
N ARG A 279 -21.95 2.98 -25.62
CA ARG A 279 -21.80 3.13 -24.16
C ARG A 279 -20.74 2.23 -23.55
N GLU A 280 -20.77 0.93 -23.88
CA GLU A 280 -19.83 -0.04 -23.31
C GLU A 280 -18.38 0.24 -23.72
N GLU A 281 -18.16 0.70 -24.95
CA GLU A 281 -16.82 1.09 -25.40
C GLU A 281 -16.35 2.37 -24.70
N LEU A 282 -17.25 3.33 -24.47
CA LEU A 282 -16.94 4.52 -23.67
C LEU A 282 -16.54 4.13 -22.25
N LEU A 283 -17.32 3.31 -21.56
CA LEU A 283 -16.98 2.85 -20.21
C LEU A 283 -15.62 2.15 -20.15
N LEU A 284 -15.30 1.30 -21.13
CA LEU A 284 -13.98 0.67 -21.21
C LEU A 284 -12.85 1.70 -21.34
N ARG A 285 -13.03 2.74 -22.17
CA ARG A 285 -12.04 3.82 -22.30
C ARG A 285 -11.90 4.63 -21.01
N PHE A 286 -13.01 4.93 -20.33
CA PHE A 286 -13.00 5.63 -19.04
C PHE A 286 -12.31 4.81 -17.94
N ARG A 287 -12.56 3.50 -17.87
CA ARG A 287 -11.86 2.59 -16.94
C ARG A 287 -10.37 2.53 -17.25
N SER A 288 -10.00 2.38 -18.52
CA SER A 288 -8.60 2.39 -18.95
C SER A 288 -7.86 3.67 -18.53
N ALA A 289 -8.48 4.83 -18.79
CA ALA A 289 -7.92 6.12 -18.37
C ALA A 289 -7.85 6.27 -16.84
N ARG A 290 -8.88 5.85 -16.10
CA ARG A 290 -8.91 5.83 -14.63
C ARG A 290 -7.73 5.03 -14.08
N ASP A 291 -7.54 3.82 -14.58
CA ASP A 291 -6.52 2.89 -14.09
C ASP A 291 -5.10 3.40 -14.45
N ALA A 292 -4.91 3.88 -15.68
CA ALA A 292 -3.63 4.48 -16.10
C ALA A 292 -3.27 5.74 -15.29
N ILE A 293 -4.25 6.60 -14.99
CA ILE A 293 -4.05 7.79 -14.15
C ILE A 293 -3.73 7.38 -12.72
N ARG A 294 -4.43 6.37 -12.17
CA ARG A 294 -4.18 5.85 -10.82
C ARG A 294 -2.74 5.37 -10.68
N ASP A 295 -2.27 4.53 -11.59
CA ASP A 295 -0.90 4.00 -11.59
C ASP A 295 0.15 5.14 -11.58
N ARG A 296 -0.10 6.21 -12.35
CA ARG A 296 0.81 7.37 -12.38
C ARG A 296 0.78 8.16 -11.07
N ILE A 297 -0.40 8.33 -10.46
CA ILE A 297 -0.54 9.02 -9.16
C ILE A 297 0.14 8.21 -8.06
N GLU A 298 -0.03 6.89 -8.02
CA GLU A 298 0.61 6.02 -7.03
C GLU A 298 2.14 6.10 -7.15
N ARG A 299 2.68 6.06 -8.38
CA ARG A 299 4.12 6.27 -8.61
C ARG A 299 4.59 7.69 -8.26
N PHE A 300 3.76 8.70 -8.46
CA PHE A 300 4.10 10.09 -8.14
C PHE A 300 4.10 10.38 -6.64
N ALA A 301 3.19 9.73 -5.90
CA ALA A 301 3.07 9.87 -4.45
C ALA A 301 4.36 9.47 -3.71
N VAL A 302 5.13 8.57 -4.32
CA VAL A 302 6.44 8.15 -3.84
C VAL A 302 7.51 8.92 -4.62
N ARG A 303 8.38 9.68 -3.94
CA ARG A 303 9.57 10.21 -4.62
C ARG A 303 10.57 9.07 -4.83
N PRO A 304 11.09 8.85 -6.05
CA PRO A 304 12.39 8.22 -6.17
C PRO A 304 13.47 9.21 -5.70
N ALA A 305 14.42 8.73 -4.91
CA ALA A 305 15.62 9.47 -4.52
C ALA A 305 16.41 9.98 -5.73
#